data_AF-A0AAW1T2Q1-F1
#
_entry.id   AF-A0AAW1T2Q1-F1
#
_cell.length_a   1.000
_cell.length_b   1.000
_cell.length_c   1.000
_cell.angle_alpha   90.00
_cell.angle_beta   90.00
_cell.angle_gamma   90.00
#
_symmetry.space_group_name_H-M   'P 1'
#
loop_
_entity.id
_entity.type
_entity.pdbx_description
1 polymer ?
#
loop_
_entity_poly.entity_id
_entity_poly.type
_entity_poly.pdbx_seq_one_letter_code
_entity_poly.pdbx_strand_id
1 'polypeptide(L)'
;MLYAAYEAPAQVGYLAQHPLFEQIPELQADILVPEYCALGQGELQSINAWIGPAGTVTPLHHDPHHNLLAQVVGSKYVRLYPPAASALLHPHTEGMTTNASSLDIDEDPPQQAGGGEAEPFWDTMLEPGQMLYIPPGWWHYVKATSISISVSFWWQ
;
A
#
# COMPACT_ATOMS: atom_id res chain seq x y z
N MET A 1 -5.10 27.75 36.13
CA MET A 1 -5.17 26.40 35.52
C MET A 1 -5.86 26.56 34.17
N LEU A 2 -5.12 26.40 33.07
CA LEU A 2 -5.70 26.39 31.72
C LEU A 2 -6.03 24.93 31.40
N TYR A 3 -7.30 24.64 31.17
CA TYR A 3 -7.74 23.37 30.60
C TYR A 3 -7.38 23.40 29.11
N ALA A 4 -6.44 22.56 28.68
CA ALA A 4 -6.28 22.28 27.26
C ALA A 4 -7.54 21.56 26.79
N ALA A 5 -8.26 22.14 25.83
CA ALA A 5 -9.36 21.47 25.17
C ALA A 5 -8.82 20.21 24.49
N TYR A 6 -9.47 19.07 24.73
CA TYR A 6 -9.20 17.85 24.00
C TYR A 6 -9.67 18.07 22.55
N GLU A 7 -8.75 18.40 21.66
CA GLU A 7 -9.04 18.40 20.22
C GLU A 7 -9.19 16.96 19.78
N ALA A 8 -10.39 16.60 19.33
CA ALA A 8 -10.59 15.33 18.64
C ALA A 8 -9.62 15.28 17.44
N PRO A 9 -8.95 14.15 17.17
CA PRO A 9 -8.01 14.05 16.07
C PRO A 9 -8.73 14.46 14.77
N ALA A 10 -8.09 15.36 14.01
CA ALA A 10 -8.64 15.84 12.75
C ALA A 10 -8.92 14.64 11.82
N GLN A 11 -10.09 14.62 11.19
CA GLN A 11 -10.47 13.55 10.27
C GLN A 11 -9.50 13.52 9.09
N VAL A 12 -8.73 12.44 8.96
CA VAL A 12 -7.78 12.24 7.86
C VAL A 12 -8.54 11.74 6.64
N GLY A 13 -8.58 12.55 5.59
CA GLY A 13 -9.10 12.13 4.28
C GLY A 13 -8.02 11.43 3.47
N TYR A 14 -8.36 10.30 2.84
CA TYR A 14 -7.46 9.57 1.95
C TYR A 14 -8.20 9.21 0.65
N LEU A 15 -7.79 9.79 -0.48
CA LEU A 15 -8.24 9.36 -1.80
C LEU A 15 -7.41 8.12 -2.18
N ALA A 16 -7.91 6.95 -1.80
CA ALA A 16 -7.25 5.67 -2.01
C ALA A 16 -7.87 4.93 -3.20
N GLN A 17 -7.02 4.24 -3.97
CA GLN A 17 -7.43 3.32 -5.04
C GLN A 17 -8.49 3.91 -6.01
N HIS A 18 -8.29 5.17 -6.41
CA HIS A 18 -9.27 5.89 -7.24
C HIS A 18 -8.82 5.93 -8.70
N PRO A 19 -9.66 5.60 -9.69
CA PRO A 19 -9.33 5.66 -11.12
C PRO A 19 -9.36 7.11 -11.64
N LEU A 20 -8.53 7.97 -11.04
CA LEU A 20 -8.52 9.41 -11.30
C LEU A 20 -8.20 9.74 -12.76
N PHE A 21 -7.33 8.95 -13.39
CA PHE A 21 -6.86 9.18 -14.74
C PHE A 21 -7.91 8.88 -15.81
N GLU A 22 -8.87 8.01 -15.52
CA GLU A 22 -10.05 7.82 -16.37
C GLU A 22 -11.01 9.01 -16.28
N GLN A 23 -11.07 9.66 -15.12
CA GLN A 23 -11.95 10.80 -14.86
C GLN A 23 -11.36 12.12 -15.39
N ILE A 24 -10.04 12.25 -15.38
CA ILE A 24 -9.31 13.46 -15.79
C ILE A 24 -8.24 13.06 -16.82
N PRO A 25 -8.60 12.97 -18.11
CA PRO A 25 -7.68 12.53 -19.17
C PRO A 25 -6.43 13.40 -19.32
N GLU A 26 -6.50 14.68 -18.93
CA GLU A 26 -5.32 15.55 -18.92
C GLU A 26 -4.23 15.03 -17.98
N LEU A 27 -4.60 14.45 -16.82
CA LEU A 27 -3.64 13.83 -15.91
C LEU A 27 -3.11 12.50 -16.45
N GLN A 28 -3.89 11.80 -17.28
CA GLN A 28 -3.44 10.57 -17.93
C GLN A 28 -2.27 10.85 -18.89
N ALA A 29 -2.25 12.02 -19.53
CA ALA A 29 -1.17 12.42 -20.43
C ALA A 29 0.19 12.64 -19.71
N ASP A 30 0.18 12.83 -18.39
CA ASP A 30 1.38 13.03 -17.57
C ASP A 30 2.04 11.73 -17.11
N ILE A 31 1.42 10.57 -17.37
CA ILE A 31 1.93 9.26 -16.97
C ILE A 31 2.04 8.31 -18.16
N LEU A 32 2.93 7.33 -18.03
CA LEU A 32 3.06 6.23 -18.97
C LEU A 32 2.87 4.92 -18.22
N VAL A 33 2.23 3.95 -18.88
CA VAL A 33 2.20 2.57 -18.38
C VAL A 33 3.64 2.03 -18.46
N PRO A 34 4.22 1.57 -17.34
CA PRO A 34 5.59 1.03 -17.35
C PRO A 34 5.71 -0.15 -18.31
N GLU A 35 6.80 -0.20 -19.09
CA GLU A 35 7.02 -1.26 -20.09
C GLU A 35 7.03 -2.67 -19.46
N TYR A 36 7.42 -2.78 -18.19
CA TYR A 36 7.40 -4.03 -17.43
C TYR A 36 6.00 -4.66 -17.33
N CYS A 37 4.92 -3.86 -17.39
CA CYS A 37 3.55 -4.38 -17.39
C CYS A 37 3.25 -5.22 -18.63
N ALA A 38 3.98 -5.02 -19.74
CA ALA A 38 3.84 -5.83 -20.94
C ALA A 38 4.47 -7.24 -20.83
N LEU A 39 5.19 -7.53 -19.74
CA LEU A 39 5.75 -8.86 -19.48
C LEU A 39 4.74 -9.83 -18.84
N GLY A 40 3.58 -9.33 -18.41
CA GLY A 40 2.49 -10.13 -17.92
C GLY A 40 1.84 -10.99 -19.02
N GLN A 41 1.05 -11.99 -18.62
CA GLN A 41 0.31 -12.83 -19.56
C GLN A 41 -1.09 -12.30 -19.87
N GLY A 42 -1.53 -11.25 -19.19
CA GLY A 42 -2.83 -10.63 -19.32
C GLY A 42 -2.77 -9.13 -19.60
N GLU A 43 -3.91 -8.48 -19.38
CA GLU A 43 -4.10 -7.06 -19.69
C GLU A 43 -3.82 -6.17 -18.46
N LEU A 44 -3.54 -4.89 -18.73
CA LEU A 44 -3.58 -3.86 -17.71
C LEU A 44 -4.99 -3.79 -17.11
N GLN A 45 -5.09 -4.00 -15.80
CA GLN A 45 -6.37 -4.07 -15.09
C GLN A 45 -6.84 -2.71 -14.60
N SER A 46 -5.95 -1.91 -14.02
CA SER A 46 -6.30 -0.57 -13.55
C SER A 46 -5.08 0.33 -13.35
N ILE A 47 -5.32 1.64 -13.42
CA ILE A 47 -4.37 2.68 -13.02
C ILE A 47 -5.05 3.54 -11.95
N ASN A 48 -4.57 3.47 -10.70
CA ASN A 48 -5.20 4.16 -9.58
C ASN A 48 -4.30 5.21 -8.97
N ALA A 49 -4.89 6.33 -8.58
CA ALA A 49 -4.25 7.39 -7.80
C ALA A 49 -4.43 7.15 -6.30
N TRP A 50 -3.40 7.53 -5.53
CA TRP A 50 -3.38 7.50 -4.08
C TRP A 50 -2.93 8.86 -3.57
N ILE A 51 -3.85 9.66 -3.03
CA ILE A 51 -3.59 11.06 -2.64
C ILE A 51 -4.04 11.28 -1.19
N GLY A 52 -3.12 11.71 -0.33
CA GLY A 52 -3.45 11.99 1.06
C GLY A 52 -2.37 12.77 1.82
N PRO A 53 -2.69 13.29 3.01
CA PRO A 53 -1.72 13.92 3.91
C PRO A 53 -0.74 12.90 4.51
N ALA A 54 0.24 13.40 5.25
CA ALA A 54 1.10 12.55 6.08
C ALA A 54 0.26 11.75 7.07
N GLY A 55 0.64 10.49 7.30
CA GLY A 55 -0.03 9.59 8.24
C GLY A 55 -1.19 8.78 7.64
N THR A 56 -1.52 8.92 6.36
CA THR A 56 -2.45 7.96 5.74
C THR A 56 -1.85 6.56 5.72
N VAL A 57 -2.67 5.58 6.05
CA VAL A 57 -2.29 4.17 6.13
C VAL A 57 -3.19 3.36 5.20
N THR A 58 -2.56 2.50 4.41
CA THR A 58 -3.22 1.32 3.83
C THR A 58 -2.81 0.13 4.69
N PRO A 59 -3.74 -0.46 5.47
CA PRO A 59 -3.45 -1.58 6.36
C PRO A 59 -2.83 -2.77 5.63
N LEU A 60 -2.22 -3.69 6.37
CA LEU A 60 -1.56 -4.85 5.80
C LEU A 60 -2.57 -5.73 5.05
N HIS A 61 -2.35 -5.92 3.74
CA HIS A 61 -3.22 -6.71 2.86
C HIS A 61 -2.42 -7.27 1.69
N HIS A 62 -3.03 -8.13 0.88
CA HIS A 62 -2.47 -8.57 -0.38
C HIS A 62 -3.49 -8.45 -1.52
N ASP A 63 -2.97 -8.34 -2.74
CA ASP A 63 -3.76 -8.22 -3.97
C ASP A 63 -3.53 -9.43 -4.89
N PRO A 64 -4.49 -9.77 -5.76
CA PRO A 64 -4.33 -10.87 -6.71
C PRO A 64 -3.55 -10.47 -7.98
N HIS A 65 -3.23 -9.19 -8.16
CA HIS A 65 -2.59 -8.66 -9.38
C HIS A 65 -1.11 -8.36 -9.16
N HIS A 66 -0.35 -8.31 -10.25
CA HIS A 66 0.94 -7.64 -10.24
C HIS A 66 0.71 -6.14 -10.02
N ASN A 67 1.54 -5.48 -9.21
CA ASN A 67 1.40 -4.07 -8.92
C ASN A 67 2.75 -3.33 -8.99
N LEU A 68 2.77 -2.21 -9.71
CA LEU A 68 3.85 -1.23 -9.65
C LEU A 68 3.31 0.03 -8.96
N LEU A 69 3.79 0.30 -7.75
CA LEU A 69 3.49 1.52 -7.01
C LEU A 69 4.57 2.56 -7.31
N ALA A 70 4.24 3.54 -8.14
CA ALA A 70 5.09 4.68 -8.48
C ALA A 70 4.85 5.86 -7.54
N GLN A 71 5.90 6.38 -6.92
CA GLN A 71 5.79 7.54 -6.04
C GLN A 71 6.07 8.84 -6.80
N VAL A 72 5.14 9.79 -6.73
CA VAL A 72 5.20 11.06 -7.48
C VAL A 72 5.54 12.23 -6.56
N VAL A 73 4.85 12.35 -5.43
CA VAL A 73 5.05 13.43 -4.44
C VAL A 73 5.22 12.82 -3.07
N GLY A 74 6.19 13.31 -2.30
CA GLY A 74 6.42 12.88 -0.94
C GLY A 74 6.95 11.46 -0.82
N SER A 75 6.88 10.87 0.36
CA SER A 75 7.41 9.53 0.62
C SER A 75 6.42 8.61 1.34
N LYS A 76 6.62 7.32 1.13
CA LYS A 76 5.87 6.25 1.81
C LYS A 76 6.82 5.24 2.42
N TYR A 77 6.59 4.91 3.68
CA TYR A 77 7.11 3.68 4.25
C TYR A 77 6.28 2.50 3.75
N VAL A 78 6.95 1.45 3.27
CA VAL A 78 6.31 0.21 2.83
C VAL A 78 6.97 -0.97 3.52
N ARG A 79 6.16 -1.86 4.11
CA ARG A 79 6.59 -3.15 4.62
C ARG A 79 5.97 -4.27 3.80
N LEU A 80 6.79 -5.25 3.42
CA LEU A 80 6.40 -6.41 2.61
C LEU A 80 6.63 -7.71 3.37
N TYR A 81 5.69 -8.64 3.26
CA TYR A 81 5.86 -10.03 3.68
C TYR A 81 5.53 -10.99 2.52
N PRO A 82 6.26 -12.12 2.42
CA PRO A 82 5.99 -13.10 1.39
C PRO A 82 4.67 -13.83 1.69
N PRO A 83 3.99 -14.40 0.67
CA PRO A 83 2.79 -15.20 0.88
C PRO A 83 2.98 -16.36 1.87
N ALA A 84 4.20 -16.90 1.98
CA ALA A 84 4.56 -17.95 2.94
C ALA A 84 4.35 -17.53 4.41
N ALA A 85 4.43 -16.23 4.72
CA ALA A 85 4.21 -15.70 6.06
C ALA A 85 2.73 -15.58 6.46
N SER A 86 1.77 -15.86 5.56
CA SER A 86 0.33 -15.59 5.78
C SER A 86 -0.23 -16.11 7.11
N ALA A 87 0.24 -17.26 7.58
CA ALA A 87 -0.22 -17.84 8.85
C ALA A 87 0.11 -16.98 10.08
N LEU A 88 1.17 -16.16 10.01
CA LEU A 88 1.62 -15.25 11.06
C LEU A 88 0.98 -13.86 10.95
N LEU A 89 0.27 -13.58 9.85
CA LEU A 89 -0.28 -12.25 9.56
C LEU A 89 -1.76 -12.14 9.89
N HIS A 90 -2.35 -13.14 10.53
CA HIS A 90 -3.74 -13.11 11.02
C HIS A 90 -4.74 -12.55 9.99
N PRO A 91 -4.87 -13.19 8.81
CA PRO A 91 -5.89 -12.80 7.83
C PRO A 91 -7.28 -12.86 8.46
N HIS A 92 -8.18 -11.95 8.08
CA HIS A 92 -9.57 -12.10 8.45
C HIS A 92 -10.12 -13.42 7.90
N THR A 93 -10.83 -14.18 8.73
CA THR A 93 -11.29 -15.53 8.37
C THR A 93 -12.66 -15.55 7.69
N GLU A 94 -13.39 -14.42 7.71
CA GLU A 94 -14.76 -14.33 7.21
C GLU A 94 -15.00 -13.00 6.49
N GLY A 95 -15.89 -13.01 5.49
CA GLY A 95 -16.30 -11.83 4.74
C GLY A 95 -15.44 -11.50 3.51
N MET A 96 -15.56 -10.27 3.00
CA MET A 96 -14.87 -9.80 1.80
C MET A 96 -13.42 -9.34 2.05
N THR A 97 -12.95 -9.38 3.29
CA THR A 97 -11.65 -8.83 3.73
C THR A 97 -10.63 -9.92 4.06
N THR A 98 -10.80 -11.13 3.54
CA THR A 98 -9.87 -12.26 3.79
C THR A 98 -8.45 -12.00 3.28
N ASN A 99 -8.29 -11.03 2.38
CA ASN A 99 -7.00 -10.56 1.90
C ASN A 99 -6.36 -9.47 2.77
N ALA A 100 -7.00 -9.09 3.88
CA ALA A 100 -6.50 -8.10 4.84
C ALA A 100 -6.17 -8.75 6.19
N SER A 101 -5.16 -8.22 6.84
CA SER A 101 -4.69 -8.62 8.16
C SER A 101 -5.47 -7.89 9.25
N SER A 102 -5.73 -8.57 10.36
CA SER A 102 -6.25 -7.91 11.56
C SER A 102 -5.18 -7.19 12.39
N LEU A 103 -3.90 -7.28 12.01
CA LEU A 103 -2.80 -6.66 12.74
C LEU A 103 -2.69 -5.16 12.43
N ASP A 104 -2.41 -4.38 13.46
CA ASP A 104 -1.89 -3.02 13.30
C ASP A 104 -0.36 -3.07 13.30
N ILE A 105 0.24 -2.82 12.15
CA ILE A 105 1.69 -2.91 11.98
C ILE A 105 2.45 -1.82 12.74
N ASP A 106 1.82 -0.68 13.04
CA ASP A 106 2.46 0.38 13.82
C ASP A 106 2.51 0.03 15.31
N GLU A 107 1.50 -0.67 15.84
CA GLU A 107 1.33 -0.92 17.28
C GLU A 107 1.75 -2.35 17.70
N ASP A 108 1.36 -3.37 16.93
CA ASP A 108 1.61 -4.78 17.23
C ASP A 108 2.06 -5.52 15.96
N PRO A 109 3.29 -5.26 15.47
CA PRO A 109 3.83 -5.98 14.33
C PRO A 109 3.92 -7.48 14.66
N PRO A 110 3.76 -8.37 13.65
CA PRO A 110 3.74 -9.82 13.86
C PRO A 110 4.92 -10.30 14.71
N GLN A 111 4.60 -10.82 15.89
CA GLN A 111 5.60 -11.34 16.80
C GLN A 111 6.08 -12.71 16.33
N GLN A 112 7.39 -12.93 16.42
CA GLN A 112 7.97 -14.21 16.05
C GLN A 112 7.55 -15.28 17.06
N ALA A 113 6.94 -16.37 16.57
CA ALA A 113 6.67 -17.52 17.39
C ALA A 113 8.01 -18.22 17.75
N GLY A 114 8.53 -17.93 18.95
CA GLY A 114 9.51 -18.72 19.70
C GLY A 114 10.68 -19.36 18.93
N GLY A 115 11.85 -18.72 18.97
CA GLY A 115 13.16 -19.37 18.79
C GLY A 115 13.54 -19.90 17.40
N GLY A 116 12.63 -19.85 16.41
CA GLY A 116 12.93 -20.15 15.00
C GLY A 116 13.55 -18.96 14.26
N GLU A 117 14.10 -19.21 13.06
CA GLU A 117 14.51 -18.12 12.16
C GLU A 117 13.27 -17.32 11.72
N ALA A 118 13.40 -15.99 11.77
CA ALA A 118 12.38 -15.06 11.32
C ALA A 118 11.93 -15.35 9.89
N GLU A 119 10.62 -15.41 9.63
CA GLU A 119 10.15 -15.24 8.26
C GLU A 119 10.57 -13.83 7.79
N PRO A 120 11.29 -13.70 6.67
CA PRO A 120 11.85 -12.42 6.26
C PRO A 120 10.73 -11.47 5.86
N PHE A 121 10.84 -10.22 6.32
CA PHE A 121 10.08 -9.09 5.80
C PHE A 121 11.05 -8.09 5.20
N TRP A 122 10.52 -7.20 4.36
CA TRP A 122 11.30 -6.13 3.73
C TRP A 122 10.65 -4.79 3.98
N ASP A 123 11.46 -3.85 4.46
CA ASP A 123 11.06 -2.45 4.62
C ASP A 123 11.77 -1.60 3.57
N THR A 124 11.04 -0.62 3.04
CA THR A 124 11.63 0.40 2.19
C THR A 124 10.95 1.76 2.40
N MET A 125 11.72 2.81 2.18
CA MET A 125 11.16 4.15 1.96
C MET A 125 11.04 4.34 0.46
N LEU A 126 9.81 4.47 -0.04
CA LEU A 126 9.55 4.78 -1.43
C LEU A 126 9.53 6.30 -1.62
N GLU A 127 10.48 6.80 -2.39
CA GLU A 127 10.73 8.23 -2.64
C GLU A 127 10.28 8.67 -4.04
N PRO A 128 10.08 9.98 -4.30
CA PRO A 128 9.66 10.48 -5.61
C PRO A 128 10.57 10.00 -6.75
N GLY A 129 9.94 9.53 -7.83
CA GLY A 129 10.63 8.98 -9.01
C GLY A 129 10.98 7.48 -8.90
N GLN A 130 10.74 6.85 -7.75
CA GLN A 130 10.92 5.41 -7.58
C GLN A 130 9.62 4.65 -7.86
N MET A 131 9.77 3.37 -8.22
CA MET A 131 8.68 2.40 -8.32
C MET A 131 8.98 1.19 -7.45
N LEU A 132 7.98 0.72 -6.71
CA LEU A 132 8.02 -0.55 -5.99
C LEU A 132 7.17 -1.58 -6.73
N TYR A 133 7.79 -2.68 -7.12
CA TYR A 133 7.06 -3.86 -7.61
C TYR A 133 6.58 -4.72 -6.44
N ILE A 134 5.28 -4.99 -6.40
CA ILE A 134 4.62 -5.85 -5.42
C ILE A 134 4.04 -7.04 -6.19
N PRO A 135 4.58 -8.26 -6.02
CA PRO A 135 4.06 -9.44 -6.73
C PRO A 135 2.68 -9.87 -6.21
N PRO A 136 1.89 -10.60 -7.02
CA PRO A 136 0.62 -11.16 -6.58
C PRO A 136 0.74 -11.97 -5.28
N GLY A 137 -0.20 -11.77 -4.36
CA GLY A 137 -0.26 -12.46 -3.07
C GLY A 137 0.75 -11.95 -2.03
N TRP A 138 1.63 -11.00 -2.36
CA TRP A 138 2.51 -10.40 -1.37
C TRP A 138 1.74 -9.45 -0.46
N TRP A 139 1.95 -9.65 0.83
CA TRP A 139 1.38 -8.81 1.86
C TRP A 139 2.15 -7.51 1.91
N HIS A 140 1.44 -6.38 1.93
CA HIS A 140 2.05 -5.07 1.96
C HIS A 140 1.26 -4.10 2.84
N TYR A 141 2.01 -3.39 3.68
CA TYR A 141 1.54 -2.29 4.51
C TYR A 141 2.16 -1.01 4.01
N VAL A 142 1.38 0.06 3.90
CA VAL A 142 1.84 1.33 3.32
C VAL A 142 1.44 2.50 4.20
N LYS A 143 2.40 3.34 4.57
CA LYS A 143 2.18 4.56 5.37
C LYS A 143 2.82 5.76 4.71
N ALA A 144 2.04 6.81 4.46
CA ALA A 144 2.57 8.09 3.98
C ALA A 144 3.34 8.80 5.10
N THR A 145 4.60 9.15 4.84
CA THR A 145 5.46 9.87 5.80
C THR A 145 5.47 11.38 5.58
N SER A 146 4.86 11.84 4.48
CA SER A 146 4.60 13.24 4.15
C SER A 146 3.25 13.36 3.42
N ILE A 147 2.85 14.56 3.01
CA ILE A 147 1.84 14.68 1.94
C ILE A 147 2.31 13.83 0.76
N SER A 148 1.44 12.97 0.24
CA SER A 148 1.83 11.90 -0.68
C SER A 148 0.89 11.81 -1.89
N ILE A 149 1.49 11.61 -3.06
CA ILE A 149 0.82 11.19 -4.29
C ILE A 149 1.56 9.99 -4.86
N SER A 150 0.83 8.90 -5.11
CA SER A 150 1.35 7.71 -5.79
C SER A 150 0.39 7.25 -6.89
N VAL A 151 0.92 6.54 -7.86
CA VAL A 151 0.16 5.89 -8.93
C VAL A 151 0.43 4.39 -8.88
N SER A 152 -0.60 3.56 -8.81
CA SER A 152 -0.46 2.11 -8.90
C SER A 152 -0.92 1.60 -10.25
N PHE A 153 -0.13 0.73 -10.87
CA PHE A 153 -0.47 0.03 -12.11
C PHE A 153 -0.69 -1.44 -11.81
N TRP A 154 -1.92 -1.93 -12.00
CA TRP A 154 -2.26 -3.34 -11.80
C TRP A 154 -2.35 -4.08 -13.13
N TRP A 155 -1.72 -5.25 -13.24
CA TRP A 155 -1.78 -6.09 -14.44
C TRP A 155 -1.73 -7.60 -14.10
N GLN A 156 -1.96 -8.44 -15.10
CA GLN A 156 -1.90 -9.92 -15.02
C GLN A 156 -0.79 -10.48 -15.90
#